data_AF-A0A7X8L0U7-F1
#
_entry.id   AF-A0A7X8L0U7-F1
#
_cell.length_a   1.000
_cell.length_b   1.000
_cell.length_c   1.000
_cell.angle_alpha   90.00
_cell.angle_beta   90.00
_cell.angle_gamma   90.00
#
_symmetry.space_group_name_H-M   'P 1'
#
loop_
_entity.id
_entity.type
_entity.pdbx_description
1 polymer ?
#
loop_
_entity_poly.entity_id
_entity_poly.type
_entity_poly.pdbx_seq_one_letter_code
_entity_poly.pdbx_strand_id
1 'polypeptide(L)'
;RIMKDPHAGPFAIMMLAFLLISQCAFYTQFYGSTNWRLWASLLLGLMYERALSGLSIVLFPKARQDGLAKLFGDPTTKAVARTLLIVTLVLIGGLIAVGLWVGLAMIIFAGLWFGQYYRFTKKRYGGVTGDLAGFFLTIAEWIMLLILAVGTGLGW
;
A
#
# COMPACT_ATOMS: atom_id res chain seq x y z
N ARG A 1 -14.83 -6.47 -20.52
CA ARG A 1 -16.23 -5.96 -20.40
C ARG A 1 -16.63 -5.63 -18.96
N ILE A 2 -15.93 -6.12 -17.92
CA ILE A 2 -16.19 -5.78 -16.50
C ILE A 2 -16.03 -4.29 -16.14
N MET A 3 -15.16 -3.53 -16.82
CA MET A 3 -15.00 -2.08 -16.56
C MET A 3 -16.04 -1.18 -17.27
N LYS A 4 -17.07 -1.76 -17.91
CA LYS A 4 -18.08 -0.99 -18.66
C LYS A 4 -19.47 -0.98 -18.02
N ASP A 5 -19.68 -1.80 -17.00
CA ASP A 5 -20.88 -1.75 -16.15
C ASP A 5 -20.56 -0.94 -14.88
N PRO A 6 -21.15 0.26 -14.69
CA PRO A 6 -20.92 1.11 -13.53
C PRO A 6 -21.59 0.60 -12.25
N HIS A 7 -22.33 -0.51 -12.32
CA HIS A 7 -23.00 -1.10 -11.16
C HIS A 7 -21.98 -1.78 -10.26
N ALA A 8 -21.54 -1.06 -9.23
CA ALA A 8 -20.85 -1.66 -8.10
C ALA A 8 -21.80 -2.69 -7.46
N GLY A 9 -21.38 -3.96 -7.43
CA GLY A 9 -22.16 -4.99 -6.77
C GLY A 9 -22.38 -4.64 -5.29
N PRO A 10 -23.53 -4.98 -4.69
CA PRO A 10 -23.85 -4.65 -3.30
C PRO A 10 -22.78 -5.16 -2.32
N PHE A 11 -22.11 -6.27 -2.63
CA PHE A 11 -20.97 -6.79 -1.86
C PHE A 11 -19.75 -5.86 -1.85
N ALA A 12 -19.46 -5.16 -2.96
CA ALA A 12 -18.36 -4.21 -3.02
C ALA A 12 -18.61 -3.00 -2.12
N ILE A 13 -19.86 -2.52 -2.08
CA ILE A 13 -20.28 -1.40 -1.23
C ILE A 13 -20.19 -1.79 0.25
N MET A 14 -20.67 -2.99 0.62
CA MET A 14 -20.55 -3.50 1.99
C MET A 14 -19.08 -3.61 2.42
N MET A 15 -18.21 -4.12 1.55
CA MET A 15 -16.78 -4.25 1.85
C MET A 15 -16.09 -2.89 1.99
N LEU A 16 -16.46 -1.90 1.15
CA LEU A 16 -15.98 -0.53 1.25
C LEU A 16 -16.42 0.12 2.57
N ALA A 17 -17.69 0.00 2.93
CA ALA A 17 -18.22 0.52 4.19
C ALA A 17 -17.49 -0.10 5.39
N PHE A 18 -17.30 -1.41 5.38
CA PHE A 18 -16.54 -2.12 6.42
C PHE A 18 -15.09 -1.61 6.53
N LEU A 19 -14.41 -1.43 5.40
CA LEU A 19 -13.05 -0.89 5.35
C LEU A 19 -12.98 0.53 5.96
N LEU A 20 -13.88 1.42 5.56
CA LEU A 20 -13.88 2.81 6.06
C LEU A 20 -14.20 2.89 7.56
N ILE A 21 -15.19 2.11 8.01
CA ILE A 21 -15.57 2.08 9.43
C ILE A 21 -14.42 1.51 10.28
N SER A 22 -13.79 0.43 9.83
CA SER A 22 -12.66 -0.18 10.55
C SER A 22 -11.43 0.72 10.58
N GLN A 23 -11.12 1.43 9.50
CA GLN A 23 -10.08 2.46 9.51
C GLN A 23 -10.39 3.55 10.54
N CYS A 24 -11.62 4.07 10.56
CA CYS A 24 -12.05 5.06 11.55
C CYS A 24 -11.87 4.54 12.99
N ALA A 25 -12.24 3.28 13.25
CA ALA A 25 -12.07 2.65 14.55
C ALA A 25 -10.59 2.48 14.97
N PHE A 26 -9.67 2.23 14.04
CA PHE A 26 -8.25 2.21 14.34
C PHE A 26 -7.73 3.62 14.67
N TYR A 27 -8.12 4.63 13.87
CA TYR A 27 -7.71 6.02 14.11
C TYR A 27 -8.17 6.55 15.49
N THR A 28 -9.36 6.17 15.96
CA THR A 28 -9.83 6.58 17.29
C THR A 28 -9.02 5.97 18.43
N GLN A 29 -8.46 4.76 18.29
CA GLN A 29 -7.54 4.19 19.29
C GLN A 29 -6.24 4.99 19.41
N PHE A 30 -5.74 5.55 18.30
CA PHE A 30 -4.49 6.30 18.30
C PHE A 30 -4.64 7.75 18.76
N TYR A 31 -5.83 8.36 18.62
CA TYR A 31 -6.06 9.78 18.89
C TYR A 31 -5.76 10.20 20.34
N GLY A 32 -5.91 9.28 21.31
CA GLY A 32 -5.60 9.52 22.72
C GLY A 32 -4.16 9.19 23.13
N SER A 33 -3.34 8.64 22.23
CA SER A 33 -2.00 8.16 22.59
C SER A 33 -0.93 9.23 22.43
N THR A 34 -0.19 9.50 23.51
CA THR A 34 0.94 10.44 23.55
C THR A 34 2.27 9.81 23.11
N ASN A 35 2.25 8.53 22.70
CA ASN A 35 3.48 7.82 22.33
C ASN A 35 3.97 8.25 20.95
N TRP A 36 5.07 9.01 20.92
CA TRP A 36 5.68 9.53 19.69
C TRP A 36 6.07 8.42 18.70
N ARG A 37 6.41 7.22 19.19
CA ARG A 37 6.80 6.07 18.35
C ARG A 37 5.65 5.56 17.49
N LEU A 38 4.41 5.67 17.99
CA LEU A 38 3.23 5.26 17.24
C LEU A 38 2.99 6.18 16.05
N TRP A 39 3.01 7.48 16.29
CA TRP A 39 2.86 8.49 15.25
C TRP A 39 3.98 8.41 14.22
N ALA A 40 5.23 8.22 14.65
CA ALA A 40 6.35 8.02 13.74
C ALA A 40 6.19 6.74 12.89
N SER A 41 5.76 5.62 13.48
CA SER A 41 5.54 4.36 12.76
C SER A 41 4.38 4.46 11.77
N LEU A 42 3.31 5.16 12.13
CA LEU A 42 2.16 5.41 11.26
C LEU A 42 2.55 6.25 10.05
N LEU A 43 3.27 7.36 10.25
CA LEU A 43 3.75 8.21 9.16
C LEU A 43 4.70 7.45 8.22
N LEU A 44 5.69 6.75 8.80
CA LEU A 44 6.63 5.94 8.01
C LEU A 44 5.93 4.82 7.25
N GLY A 45 4.92 4.19 7.86
CA GLY A 45 4.10 3.18 7.23
C GLY A 45 3.32 3.71 6.03
N LEU A 46 2.65 4.84 6.18
CA LEU A 46 1.94 5.51 5.09
C LEU A 46 2.88 5.88 3.95
N MET A 47 4.07 6.40 4.25
CA MET A 47 5.07 6.71 3.22
C MET A 47 5.57 5.44 2.51
N TYR A 48 5.75 4.35 3.25
CA TYR A 48 6.21 3.06 2.71
C TYR A 48 5.22 2.48 1.70
N GLU A 49 3.93 2.51 2.00
CA GLU A 49 2.90 2.03 1.06
C GLU A 49 2.81 2.86 -0.21
N ARG A 50 2.99 4.18 -0.11
CA ARG A 50 3.02 5.06 -1.29
C ARG A 50 4.23 4.77 -2.16
N ALA A 51 5.39 4.49 -1.55
CA ALA A 51 6.58 4.07 -2.26
C ALA A 51 6.37 2.71 -2.96
N LEU A 52 5.75 1.73 -2.29
CA LEU A 52 5.39 0.43 -2.88
C LEU A 52 4.37 0.58 -4.01
N SER A 53 3.34 1.40 -3.83
CA SER A 53 2.33 1.67 -4.86
C SER A 53 2.99 2.31 -6.10
N GLY A 54 3.86 3.30 -5.90
CA GLY A 54 4.68 3.89 -6.97
C GLY A 54 5.56 2.86 -7.67
N LEU A 55 6.24 1.98 -6.93
CA LEU A 55 7.03 0.89 -7.49
C LEU A 55 6.17 -0.07 -8.31
N SER A 56 4.94 -0.37 -7.88
CA SER A 56 4.04 -1.26 -8.62
C SER A 56 3.73 -0.70 -10.02
N ILE A 57 3.57 0.62 -10.16
CA ILE A 57 3.25 1.27 -11.43
C ILE A 57 4.44 1.25 -12.40
N VAL A 58 5.67 1.32 -11.86
CA VAL A 58 6.90 1.33 -12.64
C VAL A 58 7.37 -0.08 -12.99
N LEU A 59 7.22 -1.04 -12.07
CA LEU A 59 7.75 -2.39 -12.21
C LEU A 59 6.78 -3.36 -12.90
N PHE A 60 5.47 -3.12 -12.81
CA PHE A 60 4.50 -4.07 -13.37
C PHE A 60 4.17 -3.76 -14.84
N PRO A 61 4.02 -4.80 -15.68
CA PRO A 61 3.64 -4.62 -17.08
C PRO A 61 2.26 -3.99 -17.17
N LYS A 62 2.13 -2.93 -17.97
CA LYS A 62 0.88 -2.18 -18.15
C LYS A 62 -0.06 -2.94 -19.08
N ALA A 63 -1.35 -3.03 -18.72
CA ALA A 63 -2.34 -3.86 -19.42
C ALA A 63 -2.79 -3.35 -20.81
N ARG A 64 -2.40 -2.12 -21.20
CA ARG A 64 -2.78 -1.52 -22.49
C ARG A 64 -1.53 -1.16 -23.30
N GLN A 65 -1.40 -1.74 -24.49
CA GLN A 65 -0.29 -1.51 -25.42
C GLN A 65 -0.44 -0.25 -26.29
N ASP A 66 -1.53 0.52 -26.17
CA ASP A 66 -1.76 1.70 -27.01
C ASP A 66 -2.09 2.96 -26.21
N GLY A 67 -1.31 4.02 -26.49
CA GLY A 67 -1.51 5.40 -26.02
C GLY A 67 -0.71 5.77 -24.77
N LEU A 68 0.20 6.75 -24.87
CA LEU A 68 1.05 7.33 -23.82
C LEU A 68 2.15 6.43 -23.19
N ALA A 69 2.08 5.10 -23.32
CA ALA A 69 3.08 4.18 -22.76
C ALA A 69 4.47 4.24 -23.45
N LYS A 70 4.57 4.77 -24.68
CA LYS A 70 5.86 5.02 -25.36
C LYS A 70 6.66 6.19 -24.76
N LEU A 71 6.02 7.10 -24.02
CA LEU A 71 6.72 8.22 -23.35
C LEU A 71 7.43 7.80 -22.06
N PHE A 72 7.17 6.58 -21.56
CA PHE A 72 7.88 5.99 -20.42
C PHE A 72 8.93 4.94 -20.84
N GLY A 73 9.18 4.80 -22.14
CA GLY A 73 10.27 3.98 -22.69
C GLY A 73 11.64 4.65 -22.61
N ASP A 74 11.70 5.91 -22.15
CA ASP A 74 12.94 6.65 -21.98
C ASP A 74 13.71 6.22 -20.71
N PRO A 75 15.04 6.38 -20.67
CA PRO A 75 15.93 6.03 -19.55
C PRO A 75 15.54 6.64 -18.18
N THR A 76 14.56 7.54 -18.15
CA THR A 76 13.95 8.16 -16.98
C THR A 76 13.19 7.17 -16.08
N THR A 77 12.59 6.10 -16.62
CA THR A 77 11.88 5.09 -15.78
C THR A 77 12.84 4.29 -14.89
N LYS A 78 14.07 4.03 -15.33
CA LYS A 78 15.08 3.34 -14.52
C LYS A 78 15.60 4.22 -13.38
N ALA A 79 15.79 5.51 -13.64
CA ALA A 79 16.18 6.47 -12.61
C ALA A 79 15.08 6.61 -11.55
N VAL A 80 13.82 6.75 -11.97
CA VAL A 80 12.66 6.81 -11.06
C VAL A 80 12.50 5.51 -10.26
N ALA A 81 12.62 4.34 -10.90
CA ALA A 81 12.60 3.06 -10.20
C ALA A 81 13.71 2.97 -9.13
N ARG A 82 14.93 3.40 -9.49
CA ARG A 82 16.07 3.40 -8.57
C ARG A 82 15.85 4.34 -7.39
N THR A 83 15.34 5.54 -7.62
CA THR A 83 15.00 6.50 -6.56
C THR A 83 13.92 5.93 -5.64
N LEU A 84 12.85 5.33 -6.20
CA LEU A 84 11.80 4.70 -5.41
C LEU A 84 12.31 3.52 -4.58
N LEU A 85 13.22 2.70 -5.12
CA LEU A 85 13.86 1.62 -4.38
C LEU A 85 14.71 2.15 -3.22
N ILE A 86 15.51 3.21 -3.46
CA ILE A 86 16.30 3.85 -2.40
C ILE A 86 15.39 4.41 -1.30
N VAL A 87 14.33 5.13 -1.68
CA VAL A 87 13.34 5.66 -0.71
C VAL A 87 12.70 4.53 0.09
N THR A 88 12.33 3.43 -0.56
CA THR A 88 11.76 2.25 0.11
C THR A 88 12.72 1.64 1.12
N LEU A 89 14.02 1.53 0.78
CA LEU A 89 15.06 1.04 1.70
C LEU A 89 15.28 1.98 2.89
N VAL A 90 15.27 3.29 2.68
CA VAL A 90 15.39 4.28 3.77
C VAL A 90 14.19 4.18 4.71
N LEU A 91 12.97 4.03 4.18
CA LEU A 91 11.76 3.87 4.97
C LEU A 91 11.74 2.57 5.78
N ILE A 92 12.27 1.47 5.23
CA ILE A 92 12.49 0.22 5.96
C ILE A 92 13.43 0.46 7.16
N GLY A 93 14.55 1.15 6.94
CA GLY A 93 15.48 1.51 8.01
C GLY A 93 14.81 2.36 9.11
N GLY A 94 13.99 3.33 8.71
CA GLY A 94 13.22 4.17 9.64
C GLY A 94 12.22 3.36 10.48
N LEU A 95 11.47 2.44 9.87
CA LEU A 95 10.50 1.60 10.57
C LEU A 95 11.17 0.69 11.61
N ILE A 96 12.31 0.08 11.26
CA ILE A 96 13.08 -0.76 12.18
C ILE A 96 13.64 0.06 13.35
N ALA A 97 14.06 1.31 13.10
CA ALA A 97 14.62 2.18 14.14
C ALA A 97 13.57 2.67 15.16
N VAL A 98 12.32 2.90 14.74
CA VAL A 98 11.26 3.38 15.63
C VAL A 98 10.68 2.26 16.49
N GLY A 99 10.56 1.05 15.94
CA GLY A 99 10.19 -0.11 16.73
C GLY A 99 10.44 -1.42 16.00
N LEU A 100 11.37 -2.21 16.54
CA LEU A 100 11.92 -3.39 15.89
C LEU A 100 10.82 -4.39 15.49
N TRP A 101 9.98 -4.81 16.43
CA TRP A 101 8.99 -5.88 16.21
C TRP A 101 7.82 -5.45 15.32
N VAL A 102 7.22 -4.29 15.61
CA VAL A 102 6.08 -3.80 14.84
C VAL A 102 6.50 -3.29 13.47
N GLY A 103 7.66 -2.61 13.38
CA GLY A 103 8.27 -2.22 12.11
C GLY A 103 8.57 -3.43 11.23
N LEU A 104 9.12 -4.51 11.80
CA LEU A 104 9.35 -5.76 11.04
C LEU A 104 8.05 -6.35 10.52
N ALA A 105 7.02 -6.42 11.36
CA ALA A 105 5.70 -6.94 10.98
C ALA A 105 5.11 -6.11 9.83
N MET A 106 5.13 -4.78 9.94
CA MET A 106 4.68 -3.85 8.91
C MET A 106 5.37 -4.10 7.56
N ILE A 107 6.70 -4.23 7.56
CA ILE A 107 7.48 -4.50 6.34
C ILE A 107 7.11 -5.86 5.72
N ILE A 108 7.03 -6.91 6.54
CA ILE A 108 6.74 -8.27 6.05
C ILE A 108 5.34 -8.34 5.44
N PHE A 109 4.32 -7.85 6.14
CA PHE A 109 2.94 -7.92 5.68
C PHE A 109 2.69 -7.05 4.44
N ALA A 110 3.24 -5.84 4.39
CA ALA A 110 3.13 -4.99 3.21
C ALA A 110 3.90 -5.58 2.00
N GLY A 111 5.07 -6.19 2.23
CA GLY A 111 5.81 -6.92 1.19
C GLY A 111 5.06 -8.15 0.66
N LEU A 112 4.43 -8.93 1.55
CA LEU A 112 3.58 -10.06 1.18
C LEU A 112 2.37 -9.60 0.36
N TRP A 113 1.71 -8.52 0.78
CA TRP A 113 0.59 -7.93 0.05
C TRP A 113 1.02 -7.45 -1.34
N PHE A 114 2.17 -6.79 -1.45
CA PHE A 114 2.75 -6.38 -2.73
C PHE A 114 2.99 -7.56 -3.68
N GLY A 115 3.54 -8.66 -3.18
CA GLY A 115 3.76 -9.90 -3.96
C GLY A 115 2.45 -10.57 -4.41
N GLN A 116 1.45 -10.61 -3.53
CA GLN A 116 0.12 -11.14 -3.87
C GLN A 116 -0.59 -10.27 -4.89
N TYR A 117 -0.52 -8.94 -4.72
CA TYR A 117 -1.07 -7.97 -5.65
C TYR A 117 -0.44 -8.08 -7.03
N TYR A 118 0.87 -8.31 -7.13
CA TYR A 118 1.52 -8.62 -8.41
C TYR A 118 0.93 -9.85 -9.10
N ARG A 119 0.79 -10.96 -8.36
CA ARG A 119 0.23 -12.20 -8.90
C ARG A 119 -1.23 -12.03 -9.33
N PHE A 120 -2.00 -11.29 -8.56
CA PHE A 120 -3.41 -11.03 -8.80
C PHE A 120 -3.65 -10.15 -10.03
N THR A 121 -2.93 -9.02 -10.12
CA THR A 121 -3.02 -8.10 -11.27
C THR A 121 -2.57 -8.76 -12.57
N LYS A 122 -1.47 -9.54 -12.52
CA LYS A 122 -0.97 -10.29 -13.67
C LYS A 122 -1.94 -11.38 -14.13
N LYS A 123 -2.56 -12.14 -13.22
CA LYS A 123 -3.48 -13.24 -13.59
C LYS A 123 -4.87 -12.75 -14.04
N ARG A 124 -5.44 -11.71 -13.43
CA ARG A 124 -6.84 -11.32 -13.68
C ARG A 124 -7.04 -10.17 -14.65
N TYR A 125 -6.09 -9.23 -14.73
CA TYR A 125 -6.27 -7.98 -15.47
C TYR A 125 -5.25 -7.76 -16.59
N GLY A 126 -4.25 -8.64 -16.71
CA GLY A 126 -3.18 -8.51 -17.71
C GLY A 126 -2.22 -7.34 -17.46
N GLY A 127 -2.31 -6.70 -16.29
CA GLY A 127 -1.46 -5.58 -15.88
C GLY A 127 -2.13 -4.67 -14.84
N VAL A 128 -1.47 -3.56 -14.50
CA VAL A 128 -1.95 -2.58 -13.50
C VAL A 128 -2.78 -1.47 -14.15
N THR A 129 -3.90 -1.11 -13.53
CA THR A 129 -4.70 0.10 -13.82
C THR A 129 -4.74 1.02 -12.59
N GLY A 130 -5.11 2.29 -12.78
CA GLY A 130 -5.20 3.28 -11.70
C GLY A 130 -6.15 2.87 -10.56
N ASP A 131 -7.30 2.27 -10.90
CA ASP A 131 -8.27 1.80 -9.89
C ASP A 131 -7.72 0.66 -9.02
N LEU A 132 -6.90 -0.22 -9.61
CA LEU A 132 -6.23 -1.30 -8.88
C LEU A 132 -5.15 -0.76 -7.93
N ALA A 133 -4.47 0.32 -8.31
CA ALA A 133 -3.47 0.96 -7.46
C ALA A 133 -4.12 1.64 -6.24
N GLY A 134 -5.29 2.25 -6.42
CA GLY A 134 -6.10 2.78 -5.31
C GLY A 134 -6.55 1.67 -4.35
N PHE A 135 -7.09 0.57 -4.90
CA PHE A 135 -7.49 -0.59 -4.09
C PHE A 135 -6.33 -1.24 -3.32
N PHE A 136 -5.16 -1.36 -3.96
CA PHE A 136 -3.95 -1.83 -3.30
C PHE A 136 -3.59 -0.97 -2.09
N LEU A 137 -3.62 0.36 -2.27
CA LEU A 137 -3.28 1.31 -1.22
C LEU A 137 -4.24 1.23 -0.04
N THR A 138 -5.56 1.16 -0.29
CA THR A 138 -6.55 1.08 0.80
C THR A 138 -6.38 -0.19 1.65
N ILE A 139 -6.07 -1.33 1.02
CA ILE A 139 -5.84 -2.57 1.77
C ILE A 139 -4.49 -2.53 2.50
N ALA A 140 -3.45 -1.98 1.87
CA ALA A 140 -2.16 -1.81 2.53
C ALA A 140 -2.32 -0.97 3.81
N GLU A 141 -3.01 0.17 3.69
CA GLU A 141 -3.25 1.09 4.82
C GLU A 141 -4.00 0.39 5.95
N TRP A 142 -5.01 -0.40 5.60
CA TRP A 142 -5.75 -1.20 6.57
C TRP A 142 -4.88 -2.22 7.30
N ILE A 143 -3.98 -2.92 6.59
CA ILE A 143 -3.04 -3.88 7.18
C ILE A 143 -2.08 -3.17 8.15
N MET A 144 -1.54 -2.01 7.76
CA MET A 144 -0.61 -1.26 8.60
C MET A 144 -1.26 -0.72 9.85
N LEU A 145 -2.48 -0.18 9.75
CA LEU A 145 -3.27 0.26 10.90
C LEU A 145 -3.60 -0.90 11.85
N LEU A 146 -3.94 -2.07 11.31
CA LEU A 146 -4.21 -3.27 12.10
C LEU A 146 -2.97 -3.73 12.87
N ILE A 147 -1.80 -3.77 12.23
CA ILE A 147 -0.53 -4.14 12.89
C ILE A 147 -0.17 -3.14 13.97
N LEU A 148 -0.35 -1.85 13.73
CA LEU A 148 -0.13 -0.81 14.73
C LEU A 148 -1.11 -0.93 15.90
N ALA A 149 -2.38 -1.21 15.65
CA ALA A 149 -3.40 -1.36 16.70
C ALA A 149 -3.11 -2.57 17.59
N VAL A 150 -2.75 -3.71 16.99
CA VAL A 150 -2.32 -4.91 17.72
C VAL A 150 -1.03 -4.62 18.50
N GLY A 151 -0.07 -3.93 17.88
CA GLY A 151 1.15 -3.47 18.55
C GLY A 151 0.82 -2.65 19.78
N THR A 152 -0.01 -1.60 19.66
CA THR A 152 -0.42 -0.76 20.78
C THR A 152 -1.07 -1.53 21.92
N GLY A 153 -1.89 -2.54 21.59
CA GLY A 153 -2.48 -3.42 22.60
C GLY A 153 -1.46 -4.26 23.36
N LEU A 154 -0.29 -4.50 22.78
CA LEU A 154 0.81 -5.28 23.36
C LEU A 154 1.82 -4.44 24.16
N GLY A 155 1.69 -3.11 24.20
CA GLY A 155 2.47 -2.26 25.11
C GLY A 155 3.97 -2.10 24.81
N TRP A 156 4.37 -2.27 23.56
CA TRP A 156 5.70 -1.97 23.00
C TRP A 156 6.19 -0.51 23.14
#